data_AF-E3VN33-F1
#
_entry.id   AF-E3VN33-F1
#
_cell.length_a   1.000
_cell.length_b   1.000
_cell.length_c   1.000
_cell.angle_alpha   90.00
_cell.angle_beta   90.00
_cell.angle_gamma   90.00
#
_symmetry.space_group_name_H-M   'P 1'
#
loop_
_entity.id
_entity.type
_entity.pdbx_description
1 polymer ?
#
loop_
_entity_poly.entity_id
_entity_poly.type
_entity_poly.pdbx_seq_one_letter_code
_entity_poly.pdbx_strand_id
1 'polypeptide(L)'
;MKKKFISLVIVSSLLNGCLLSPTLVYANDIGKTTTITRNKTSDGYTIITQNDKQIISYQSVDSSSKNEDGFTASIDARFIDDKYSSEMTTLINLTGFMSSKKEDVIKKYNLHDVTNSTAINFPVRYSISILNESINENVKIVDSIPKNTISQKTVSNTIGY
;
A
#
# COMPACT_ATOMS: atom_id res chain seq x y z
N MET A 1 74.25 -15.95 -11.31
CA MET A 1 73.24 -17.03 -11.45
C MET A 1 71.94 -16.56 -10.81
N LYS A 2 70.82 -16.69 -11.54
CA LYS A 2 69.54 -16.03 -11.29
C LYS A 2 68.81 -16.64 -10.09
N LYS A 3 68.46 -15.81 -9.09
CA LYS A 3 67.60 -16.20 -7.95
C LYS A 3 66.15 -16.27 -8.45
N LYS A 4 65.56 -17.46 -8.44
CA LYS A 4 64.13 -17.67 -8.75
C LYS A 4 63.32 -17.39 -7.47
N PHE A 5 62.50 -16.34 -7.49
CA PHE A 5 61.48 -16.10 -6.48
C PHE A 5 60.31 -17.07 -6.74
N ILE A 6 60.03 -17.93 -5.77
CA ILE A 6 58.81 -18.74 -5.75
C ILE A 6 57.76 -17.90 -5.01
N SER A 7 56.81 -17.36 -5.75
CA SER A 7 55.65 -16.67 -5.20
C SER A 7 54.63 -17.72 -4.74
N LEU A 8 54.48 -17.86 -3.42
CA LEU A 8 53.47 -18.69 -2.79
C LEU A 8 52.18 -17.87 -2.69
N VAL A 9 51.21 -18.16 -3.55
CA VAL A 9 49.86 -17.56 -3.48
C VAL A 9 49.08 -18.30 -2.41
N ILE A 10 48.95 -17.70 -1.22
CA ILE A 10 48.03 -18.18 -0.17
C ILE A 10 46.65 -17.60 -0.49
N VAL A 11 45.78 -18.42 -1.06
CA VAL A 11 44.35 -18.10 -1.17
C VAL A 11 43.72 -18.34 0.21
N SER A 12 43.59 -17.28 0.99
CA SER A 12 42.82 -17.30 2.24
C SER A 12 41.34 -17.29 1.93
N SER A 13 40.71 -18.46 1.99
CA SER A 13 39.26 -18.59 2.05
C SER A 13 38.74 -18.05 3.39
N LEU A 14 38.35 -16.78 3.43
CA LEU A 14 37.60 -16.20 4.52
C LEU A 14 36.20 -16.84 4.56
N LEU A 15 36.02 -17.80 5.47
CA LEU A 15 34.71 -18.14 6.00
C LEU A 15 34.14 -16.89 6.66
N ASN A 16 33.26 -16.15 5.96
CA ASN A 16 32.31 -15.29 6.63
C ASN A 16 31.20 -16.17 7.20
N GLY A 17 31.50 -16.75 8.36
CA GLY A 17 30.48 -17.27 9.25
C GLY A 17 29.47 -16.16 9.53
N CYS A 18 28.23 -16.39 9.11
CA CYS A 18 27.09 -15.58 9.51
C CYS A 18 26.98 -15.70 11.03
N LEU A 19 27.60 -14.76 11.76
CA LEU A 19 27.36 -14.57 13.19
C LEU A 19 25.96 -13.97 13.30
N LEU A 20 24.94 -14.83 13.25
CA LEU A 20 23.65 -14.55 13.83
C LEU A 20 23.89 -14.45 15.34
N SER A 21 24.18 -13.25 15.84
CA SER A 21 24.05 -12.98 17.26
C SER A 21 22.59 -13.28 17.61
N PRO A 22 22.30 -14.26 18.50
CA PRO A 22 20.94 -14.44 18.97
C PRO A 22 20.53 -13.13 19.65
N THR A 23 19.44 -12.53 19.20
CA THR A 23 18.78 -11.46 19.93
C THR A 23 18.43 -12.00 21.31
N LEU A 24 19.10 -11.47 22.34
CA LEU A 24 18.77 -11.77 23.72
C LEU A 24 17.37 -11.24 23.99
N VAL A 25 16.38 -12.13 24.01
CA VAL A 25 15.04 -11.82 24.52
C VAL A 25 15.11 -11.93 26.03
N TYR A 26 15.03 -10.79 26.72
CA TYR A 26 15.01 -10.79 28.18
C TYR A 26 13.66 -11.35 28.65
N ALA A 27 13.65 -12.12 29.74
CA ALA A 27 12.41 -12.70 30.30
C ALA A 27 11.34 -11.65 30.65
N ASN A 28 11.74 -10.38 30.82
CA ASN A 28 10.83 -9.24 31.03
C ASN A 28 10.02 -8.82 29.78
N ASP A 29 10.32 -9.39 28.61
CA ASP A 29 9.61 -9.11 27.35
C ASP A 29 8.51 -10.14 27.06
N ILE A 30 8.46 -11.24 27.81
CA ILE A 30 7.38 -12.24 27.71
C ILE A 30 6.20 -11.74 28.54
N GLY A 31 5.17 -11.21 27.87
CA GLY A 31 3.90 -10.82 28.50
C GLY A 31 3.65 -9.32 28.63
N LYS A 32 4.52 -8.44 28.12
CA LYS A 32 4.17 -7.03 27.94
C LYS A 32 3.17 -6.89 26.79
N THR A 33 1.89 -6.82 27.13
CA THR A 33 0.87 -6.31 26.20
C THR A 33 1.25 -4.89 25.82
N THR A 34 1.60 -4.70 24.55
CA THR A 34 1.89 -3.38 24.01
C THR A 34 0.59 -2.60 23.97
N THR A 35 0.36 -1.74 24.97
CA THR A 35 -0.85 -0.91 25.01
C THR A 35 -0.67 0.26 24.07
N ILE A 36 -1.55 0.34 23.06
CA ILE A 36 -1.63 1.50 22.17
C ILE A 36 -2.81 2.36 22.64
N THR A 37 -2.54 3.59 23.05
CA THR A 37 -3.59 4.58 23.36
C THR A 37 -3.72 5.58 22.23
N ARG A 38 -4.95 6.02 21.96
CA ARG A 38 -5.26 7.03 20.94
C ARG A 38 -6.15 8.09 21.55
N ASN A 39 -5.65 9.32 21.58
CA ASN A 39 -6.37 10.46 22.15
C ASN A 39 -6.58 11.51 21.06
N LYS A 40 -7.83 11.70 20.64
CA LYS A 40 -8.21 12.76 19.70
C LYS A 40 -8.28 14.09 20.47
N THR A 41 -7.56 15.10 19.99
CA THR A 41 -7.52 16.42 20.61
C THR A 41 -8.64 17.32 20.11
N SER A 42 -8.91 18.41 20.83
CA SER A 42 -9.85 19.46 20.41
C SER A 42 -9.46 20.09 19.07
N ASP A 43 -8.14 20.12 18.81
CA ASP A 43 -7.55 20.80 17.66
C ASP A 43 -7.53 19.89 16.41
N GLY A 44 -8.13 18.70 16.49
CA GLY A 44 -8.42 17.84 15.35
C GLY A 44 -7.36 16.78 15.02
N TYR A 45 -6.23 16.75 15.72
CA TYR A 45 -5.20 15.71 15.57
C TYR A 45 -5.39 14.58 16.58
N THR A 46 -4.72 13.45 16.35
CA THR A 46 -4.73 12.31 17.27
C THR A 46 -3.33 12.05 17.78
N ILE A 47 -3.19 11.97 19.10
CA ILE A 47 -1.98 11.51 19.77
C ILE A 47 -2.05 9.99 19.88
N ILE A 48 -1.01 9.31 19.40
CA ILE A 48 -0.88 7.86 19.51
C ILE A 48 0.32 7.55 20.40
N THR A 49 0.09 6.81 21.49
CA THR A 49 1.16 6.42 22.42
C THR A 49 1.32 4.90 22.44
N GLN A 50 2.55 4.44 22.27
CA GLN A 50 2.93 3.03 22.31
C GLN A 50 4.30 2.87 22.95
N ASN A 51 4.42 2.07 24.02
CA ASN A 51 5.69 1.83 24.72
C ASN A 51 6.45 3.13 25.06
N ASP A 52 5.75 4.09 25.68
CA ASP A 52 6.24 5.43 26.07
C ASP A 52 6.69 6.34 24.90
N LYS A 53 6.55 5.89 23.66
CA LYS A 53 6.72 6.71 22.47
C LYS A 53 5.39 7.32 22.08
N GLN A 54 5.42 8.61 21.76
CA GLN A 54 4.26 9.36 21.32
C GLN A 54 4.50 9.94 19.94
N ILE A 55 3.55 9.71 19.04
CA ILE A 55 3.50 10.27 17.69
C ILE A 55 2.18 11.03 17.51
N ILE A 56 2.11 11.88 16.47
CA ILE A 56 0.92 12.65 16.13
C ILE A 56 0.42 12.20 14.76
N SER A 57 -0.89 12.06 14.62
CA SER A 57 -1.52 11.82 13.31
C SER A 57 -2.56 12.88 13.00
N TYR A 58 -2.53 13.40 11.78
CA TYR A 58 -3.51 14.33 11.22
C TYR A 58 -4.32 13.63 10.13
N GLN A 59 -5.63 13.91 10.06
CA GLN A 59 -6.51 13.33 9.07
C GLN A 59 -7.02 14.41 8.11
N SER A 60 -6.99 14.12 6.81
CA SER A 60 -7.62 14.93 5.77
C SER A 60 -8.40 14.02 4.84
N VAL A 61 -9.64 14.40 4.53
CA VAL A 61 -10.53 13.63 3.67
C VAL A 61 -11.04 14.55 2.58
N ASP A 62 -10.97 14.07 1.34
CA ASP A 62 -11.59 14.72 0.19
C ASP A 62 -12.34 13.70 -0.66
N SER A 63 -13.27 14.18 -1.49
CA SER A 63 -14.07 13.34 -2.37
C SER A 63 -14.44 14.04 -3.67
N SER A 64 -14.48 13.26 -4.75
CA SER A 64 -14.89 13.72 -6.06
C SER A 64 -15.87 12.72 -6.69
N SER A 65 -16.77 13.24 -7.51
CA SER A 65 -17.75 12.43 -8.24
C SER A 65 -17.86 12.90 -9.68
N LYS A 66 -17.96 11.94 -10.60
CA LYS A 66 -18.31 12.18 -12.00
C LYS A 66 -19.58 11.41 -12.31
N ASN A 67 -20.71 12.06 -12.03
CA ASN A 67 -22.03 11.41 -12.00
C ASN A 67 -22.45 10.84 -13.36
N GLU A 68 -22.14 11.52 -14.46
CA GLU A 68 -22.38 11.03 -15.83
C GLU A 68 -21.65 9.69 -16.10
N ASP A 69 -20.54 9.48 -15.39
CA ASP A 69 -19.72 8.28 -15.46
C ASP A 69 -20.02 7.24 -14.38
N GLY A 70 -20.95 7.52 -13.46
CA GLY A 70 -21.27 6.63 -12.36
C GLY A 70 -20.05 6.32 -11.49
N PHE A 71 -19.14 7.28 -11.37
CA PHE A 71 -17.86 7.14 -10.67
C PHE A 71 -17.81 8.07 -9.45
N THR A 72 -17.41 7.53 -8.31
CA THR A 72 -17.06 8.30 -7.11
C THR A 72 -15.72 7.82 -6.56
N ALA A 73 -14.95 8.75 -5.99
CA ALA A 73 -13.72 8.46 -5.29
C ALA A 73 -13.57 9.38 -4.08
N SER A 74 -13.07 8.83 -2.97
CA SER A 74 -12.73 9.57 -1.77
C SER A 74 -11.39 9.08 -1.23
N ILE A 75 -10.54 10.04 -0.89
CA ILE A 75 -9.22 9.81 -0.31
C ILE A 75 -9.29 10.22 1.16
N ASP A 76 -8.97 9.28 2.05
CA ASP A 76 -8.71 9.52 3.47
C ASP A 76 -7.20 9.40 3.71
N ALA A 77 -6.54 10.54 3.87
CA ALA A 77 -5.11 10.64 4.12
C ALA A 77 -4.85 10.84 5.62
N ARG A 78 -3.96 10.02 6.16
CA ARG A 78 -3.44 10.14 7.53
C ARG A 78 -1.97 10.47 7.50
N PHE A 79 -1.64 11.71 7.82
CA PHE A 79 -0.26 12.19 7.93
C PHE A 79 0.26 11.81 9.30
N ILE A 80 1.37 11.08 9.33
CA ILE A 80 2.01 10.65 10.57
C ILE A 80 3.25 11.50 10.82
N ASP A 81 3.22 12.27 11.90
CA ASP A 81 4.35 13.00 12.45
C ASP A 81 4.97 12.16 13.56
N ASP A 82 5.98 11.38 13.17
CA ASP A 82 6.78 10.55 14.06
C ASP A 82 8.20 11.10 14.16
N LYS A 83 8.49 11.75 15.29
CA LYS A 83 9.83 12.25 15.64
C LYS A 83 10.90 11.16 15.80
N TYR A 84 10.51 9.90 15.87
CA TYR A 84 11.41 8.75 15.97
C TYR A 84 11.69 8.13 14.59
N SER A 85 10.99 8.55 13.54
CA SER A 85 11.24 8.18 12.14
C SER A 85 12.16 9.18 11.46
N SER A 86 13.00 8.71 10.53
CA SER A 86 13.81 9.58 9.67
C SER A 86 13.02 10.17 8.49
N GLU A 87 11.84 9.61 8.20
CA GLU A 87 10.99 9.98 7.06
C GLU A 87 9.57 10.30 7.51
N MET A 88 8.93 11.26 6.83
CA MET A 88 7.50 11.51 6.98
C MET A 88 6.71 10.43 6.24
N THR A 89 5.68 9.88 6.90
CA THR A 89 4.84 8.83 6.31
C THR A 89 3.39 9.28 6.27
N THR A 90 2.73 9.01 5.13
CA THR A 90 1.29 9.25 4.97
C THR A 90 0.63 7.94 4.58
N LEU A 91 -0.40 7.54 5.33
CA LEU A 91 -1.27 6.43 4.96
C LEU A 91 -2.43 6.97 4.13
N ILE A 92 -2.65 6.40 2.94
CA ILE A 92 -3.71 6.84 2.02
C ILE A 92 -4.70 5.69 1.84
N ASN A 93 -5.96 5.94 2.18
CA ASN A 93 -7.06 5.02 1.93
C ASN A 93 -7.95 5.57 0.80
N LEU A 94 -8.01 4.85 -0.33
CA LEU A 94 -8.88 5.16 -1.45
C LEU A 94 -10.18 4.34 -1.32
N THR A 95 -11.31 5.03 -1.27
CA THR A 95 -12.64 4.43 -1.32
C THR A 95 -13.41 4.99 -2.50
N GLY A 96 -14.37 4.25 -3.05
CA GLY A 96 -15.09 4.72 -4.22
C GLY A 96 -16.14 3.74 -4.73
N PHE A 97 -16.82 4.15 -5.79
CA PHE A 97 -17.82 3.37 -6.49
C PHE A 97 -17.63 3.51 -8.00
N MET A 98 -17.73 2.39 -8.72
CA MET A 98 -17.76 2.34 -10.17
C MET A 98 -19.04 1.61 -10.60
N SER A 99 -19.96 2.33 -11.23
CA SER A 99 -21.19 1.74 -11.74
C SER A 99 -20.90 0.71 -12.84
N SER A 100 -21.71 -0.34 -12.91
CA SER A 100 -21.59 -1.32 -13.99
C SER A 100 -22.04 -0.79 -15.33
N LYS A 101 -22.87 0.27 -15.33
CA LYS A 101 -23.53 0.82 -16.53
C LYS A 101 -24.08 -0.27 -17.46
N LYS A 102 -24.55 -1.39 -16.90
CA LYS A 102 -25.09 -2.50 -17.70
C LYS A 102 -26.29 -1.98 -18.51
N GLU A 103 -26.25 -2.21 -19.81
CA GLU A 103 -27.32 -1.84 -20.73
C GLU A 103 -27.61 -2.98 -21.72
N ASP A 104 -28.89 -3.19 -22.02
CA ASP A 104 -29.32 -4.11 -23.06
C ASP A 104 -29.35 -3.35 -24.39
N VAL A 105 -28.56 -3.80 -25.37
CA VAL A 105 -28.45 -3.17 -26.68
C VAL A 105 -29.22 -3.98 -27.71
N ILE A 106 -30.32 -3.42 -28.21
CA ILE A 106 -31.05 -3.97 -29.35
C ILE A 106 -30.46 -3.35 -30.62
N LYS A 107 -29.65 -4.12 -31.35
CA LYS A 107 -29.15 -3.69 -32.66
C LYS A 107 -30.18 -4.06 -33.73
N LYS A 108 -30.89 -3.07 -34.26
CA LYS A 108 -31.67 -3.23 -35.49
C LYS A 108 -30.73 -3.11 -36.69
N TYR A 109 -30.48 -4.22 -37.39
CA TYR A 109 -29.84 -4.18 -38.70
C TYR A 109 -30.93 -4.05 -39.78
N ASN A 110 -30.85 -3.00 -40.60
CA ASN A 110 -31.66 -2.86 -41.82
C ASN A 110 -30.99 -3.66 -42.96
N LEU A 111 -31.10 -4.98 -42.93
CA LEU A 111 -30.82 -5.82 -44.09
C LEU A 111 -31.93 -6.86 -44.19
N HIS A 112 -32.33 -7.19 -45.42
CA HIS A 112 -33.52 -7.93 -45.85
C HIS A 112 -33.74 -9.34 -45.25
N ASP A 113 -32.97 -9.75 -44.25
CA ASP A 113 -33.14 -10.98 -43.45
C ASP A 113 -33.15 -10.60 -41.96
N VAL A 114 -34.34 -10.64 -41.35
CA VAL A 114 -34.54 -10.23 -39.95
C VAL A 114 -34.06 -11.34 -39.00
N THR A 115 -32.78 -11.29 -38.63
CA THR A 115 -32.31 -11.85 -37.36
C THR A 115 -32.11 -10.71 -36.36
N ASN A 116 -33.05 -10.56 -35.42
CA ASN A 116 -32.85 -9.68 -34.26
C ASN A 116 -31.73 -10.26 -33.39
N SER A 117 -30.57 -9.60 -33.32
CA SER A 117 -29.53 -9.95 -32.34
C SER A 117 -29.66 -9.05 -31.11
N THR A 118 -29.84 -9.63 -29.93
CA THR A 118 -29.72 -8.93 -28.66
C THR A 118 -28.26 -8.98 -28.21
N ALA A 119 -27.70 -7.84 -27.81
CA ALA A 119 -26.39 -7.75 -27.18
C ALA A 119 -26.55 -7.15 -25.78
N ILE A 120 -25.69 -7.56 -24.84
CA ILE A 120 -25.66 -6.99 -23.49
C ILE A 120 -24.29 -6.37 -23.31
N ASN A 121 -24.25 -5.07 -23.02
CA ASN A 121 -23.04 -4.38 -22.62
C ASN A 121 -22.93 -4.50 -21.09
N PHE A 122 -21.80 -5.04 -20.62
CA PHE A 122 -21.49 -5.16 -19.20
C PHE A 122 -19.98 -5.09 -18.97
N PRO A 123 -19.53 -4.72 -17.75
CA PRO A 123 -18.12 -4.54 -17.47
C PRO A 123 -17.47 -5.89 -17.23
N VAL A 124 -16.50 -6.24 -18.07
CA VAL A 124 -15.67 -7.45 -17.91
C VAL A 124 -14.56 -7.22 -16.87
N ARG A 125 -14.18 -5.96 -16.63
CA ARG A 125 -13.10 -5.57 -15.72
C ARG A 125 -13.32 -4.15 -15.19
N TYR A 126 -12.98 -3.94 -13.92
CA TYR A 126 -12.73 -2.62 -13.34
C TYR A 126 -11.23 -2.45 -13.10
N SER A 127 -10.73 -1.21 -13.20
CA SER A 127 -9.31 -0.90 -13.01
C SER A 127 -9.16 0.38 -12.21
N ILE A 128 -8.19 0.39 -11.29
CA ILE A 128 -7.85 1.52 -10.44
C ILE A 128 -6.33 1.68 -10.48
N SER A 129 -5.86 2.91 -10.67
CA SER A 129 -4.43 3.25 -10.64
C SER A 129 -4.21 4.40 -9.68
N ILE A 130 -3.19 4.30 -8.83
CA ILE A 130 -2.73 5.37 -7.95
C ILE A 130 -1.33 5.76 -8.42
N LEU A 131 -1.16 7.02 -8.78
CA LEU A 131 0.09 7.57 -9.28
C LEU A 131 0.57 8.66 -8.32
N ASN A 132 1.88 8.67 -8.05
CA ASN A 132 2.53 9.78 -7.39
C ASN A 132 3.14 10.70 -8.44
N GLU A 133 2.60 11.91 -8.57
CA GLU A 133 3.03 12.94 -9.52
C GLU A 133 3.74 14.11 -8.82
N SER A 134 4.35 13.87 -7.66
CA SER A 134 5.12 14.88 -6.93
C SER A 134 6.24 15.46 -7.81
N ILE A 135 6.34 16.80 -7.85
CA ILE A 135 7.46 17.52 -8.47
C ILE A 135 8.79 17.18 -7.76
N ASN A 136 8.71 16.79 -6.48
CA ASN A 136 9.85 16.37 -5.69
C ASN A 136 9.98 14.83 -5.76
N GLU A 137 11.05 14.35 -6.40
CA GLU A 137 11.37 12.92 -6.57
C GLU A 137 11.57 12.16 -5.24
N ASN A 138 11.63 12.87 -4.12
CA ASN A 138 11.81 12.26 -2.80
C ASN A 138 10.53 11.69 -2.18
N VAL A 139 9.35 11.94 -2.75
CA VAL A 139 8.09 11.30 -2.33
C VAL A 139 7.92 9.98 -3.06
N LYS A 140 7.63 8.88 -2.35
CA LYS A 140 7.52 7.54 -2.92
C LYS A 140 6.36 6.76 -2.34
N ILE A 141 5.72 5.93 -3.15
CA ILE A 141 4.81 4.89 -2.67
C ILE A 141 5.68 3.71 -2.22
N VAL A 142 5.87 3.57 -0.91
CA VAL A 142 6.75 2.54 -0.33
C VAL A 142 6.04 1.19 -0.13
N ASP A 143 4.72 1.19 0.03
CA ASP A 143 3.91 -0.02 0.11
C ASP A 143 2.45 0.20 -0.32
N SER A 144 1.73 -0.87 -0.64
CA SER A 144 0.31 -0.86 -0.98
C SER A 144 -0.40 -2.18 -0.65
N ILE A 145 -1.72 -2.10 -0.49
CA ILE A 145 -2.62 -3.26 -0.37
C ILE A 145 -3.84 -3.06 -1.29
N PRO A 146 -4.49 -4.13 -1.76
CA PRO A 146 -4.05 -5.53 -1.67
C PRO A 146 -2.79 -5.81 -2.52
N LYS A 147 -2.02 -6.83 -2.14
CA LYS A 147 -0.87 -7.33 -2.92
C LYS A 147 -1.27 -8.59 -3.69
N ASN A 148 -0.61 -8.83 -4.82
CA ASN A 148 -0.78 -10.01 -5.66
C ASN A 148 -2.23 -10.18 -6.17
N THR A 149 -2.57 -11.39 -6.61
CA THR A 149 -3.92 -11.78 -7.04
C THR A 149 -4.69 -12.36 -5.85
N ILE A 150 -5.91 -11.85 -5.64
CA ILE A 150 -6.84 -12.30 -4.60
C ILE A 150 -8.10 -12.79 -5.31
N SER A 151 -8.49 -14.04 -5.04
CA SER A 151 -9.67 -14.68 -5.66
C SER A 151 -10.85 -14.82 -4.70
N GLN A 152 -10.67 -14.39 -3.44
CA GLN A 152 -11.70 -14.38 -2.42
C GLN A 152 -12.78 -13.33 -2.75
N LYS A 153 -14.05 -13.68 -2.50
CA LYS A 153 -15.20 -12.79 -2.71
C LYS A 153 -15.12 -11.53 -1.84
N THR A 154 -14.64 -11.68 -0.61
CA THR A 154 -14.42 -10.57 0.32
C THR A 154 -12.93 -10.43 0.55
N VAL A 155 -12.41 -9.23 0.34
CA VAL A 155 -11.01 -8.89 0.52
C VAL A 155 -10.86 -8.01 1.75
N SER A 156 -9.95 -8.36 2.65
CA SER A 156 -9.64 -7.58 3.83
C SER A 156 -8.14 -7.62 4.07
N ASN A 157 -7.53 -6.43 4.13
CA ASN A 157 -6.12 -6.24 4.37
C ASN A 157 -5.96 -5.07 5.35
N THR A 158 -4.83 -5.03 6.04
CA THR A 158 -4.50 -3.96 6.98
C THR A 158 -3.08 -3.50 6.70
N ILE A 159 -2.91 -2.19 6.53
CA ILE A 159 -1.59 -1.54 6.60
C ILE A 159 -1.42 -1.02 8.02
N GLY A 160 -0.31 -1.37 8.65
CA GLY A 160 0.15 -0.79 9.90
C GLY A 160 1.23 0.25 9.66
N TYR A 161 1.34 1.17 10.61
CA TYR A 161 2.50 2.05 10.80
C TYR A 161 3.13 1.68 12.14
#